data_AF-A0A2J6H8Y0-F1
#
_entry.id   AF-A0A2J6H8Y0-F1
#
_cell.length_a   1.000
_cell.length_b   1.000
_cell.length_c   1.000
_cell.angle_alpha   90.00
_cell.angle_beta   90.00
_cell.angle_gamma   90.00
#
_symmetry.space_group_name_H-M   'P 1'
#
loop_
_entity.id
_entity.type
_entity.pdbx_description
1 polymer ?
#
loop_
_entity_poly.entity_id
_entity_poly.type
_entity_poly.pdbx_seq_one_letter_code
_entity_poly.pdbx_strand_id
1 'polypeptide(L)'
;MRNQSKFTHLLIGGMALLSVACKKENALTSQTANSADALNVAKTAKLSMAALPASGQNKVAYYAFDVTPANQGVLPLTTFTDKANIVVIFEGTLWELADTVHYNSGWMQNAYYKNKRQILADIQTLRARGVKVLMNVDDASSWSTATPFTTYNGTAYNYTQFASFINDCVNTVGLDGISLDVEHNATDNTNYRNLITELGKYFGPLSSNSTSKIYTGAFYDGGAPGPIFRETALSQYLNFVMDMGYFEDNTTRFNYWANTLGNAKVMLGMSYDYNSQASAITQAQWHPTPDKAGIMVFAANKNKSYTDAIFAALDNGGTTTTPPSGADITDYTGVLTAQYQTGSPSGEEYTKIIDNNASTKYLTQHASGWVQFKPNTAATVVSYTITSANDVPARDPKNWTLQGSNNGSTWTTLDMRTNQSFASRFLKKTYTVSNTTSYAYYRLNISAVQSGSILQFAEWELFRN
;
A
#
# COMPACT_ATOMS: atom_id res chain seq x y z
N MET A 1 -36.15 50.67 -15.27
CA MET A 1 -37.41 50.67 -14.49
C MET A 1 -37.11 50.13 -13.09
N ARG A 2 -37.40 50.95 -12.07
CA ARG A 2 -37.62 50.72 -10.62
C ARG A 2 -37.31 49.29 -10.09
N ASN A 3 -36.55 49.12 -9.00
CA ASN A 3 -36.92 49.63 -7.68
C ASN A 3 -35.73 49.81 -6.72
N GLN A 4 -35.81 50.87 -5.92
CA GLN A 4 -34.96 51.22 -4.79
C GLN A 4 -35.64 50.78 -3.48
N SER A 5 -34.87 50.42 -2.44
CA SER A 5 -35.19 50.82 -1.07
C SER A 5 -33.94 50.88 -0.19
N LYS A 6 -33.70 52.09 0.33
CA LYS A 6 -32.71 52.48 1.35
C LYS A 6 -33.12 51.96 2.73
N PHE A 7 -32.18 51.82 3.67
CA PHE A 7 -32.27 52.41 5.01
C PHE A 7 -30.88 52.62 5.64
N THR A 8 -30.81 53.61 6.51
CA THR A 8 -29.64 54.43 6.89
C THR A 8 -29.21 54.16 8.35
N HIS A 9 -27.98 54.57 8.67
CA HIS A 9 -27.25 54.54 9.96
C HIS A 9 -27.99 54.86 11.27
N LEU A 10 -27.45 54.32 12.37
CA LEU A 10 -27.31 55.02 13.66
C LEU A 10 -25.98 54.67 14.35
N LEU A 11 -25.46 55.63 15.11
CA LEU A 11 -24.08 55.81 15.57
C LEU A 11 -24.09 55.91 17.11
N ILE A 12 -22.92 55.64 17.73
CA ILE A 12 -22.43 56.08 19.06
C ILE A 12 -22.72 55.18 20.28
N GLY A 13 -21.62 54.83 20.99
CA GLY A 13 -21.62 54.84 22.45
C GLY A 13 -20.64 53.86 23.12
N GLY A 14 -19.61 54.40 23.80
CA GLY A 14 -19.15 53.82 25.08
C GLY A 14 -17.78 53.16 25.10
N MET A 15 -16.76 53.98 25.37
CA MET A 15 -15.42 53.57 25.83
C MET A 15 -15.49 53.24 27.33
N ALA A 16 -14.97 52.09 27.76
CA ALA A 16 -14.61 51.84 29.16
C ALA A 16 -13.42 50.86 29.24
N LEU A 17 -12.25 51.43 29.55
CA LEU A 17 -11.07 50.71 30.03
C LEU A 17 -11.27 50.39 31.51
N LEU A 18 -11.16 49.12 31.89
CA LEU A 18 -10.74 48.74 33.24
C LEU A 18 -9.82 47.51 33.15
N SER A 19 -8.58 47.75 33.55
CA SER A 19 -7.53 46.77 33.83
C SER A 19 -7.79 46.07 35.16
N VAL A 20 -7.82 44.73 35.21
CA VAL A 20 -7.30 43.95 36.34
C VAL A 20 -6.82 42.59 35.83
N ALA A 21 -5.55 42.30 36.09
CA ALA A 21 -4.96 40.98 35.92
C ALA A 21 -5.31 40.09 37.13
N CYS A 22 -5.67 38.82 36.91
CA CYS A 22 -5.39 37.75 37.87
C CYS A 22 -5.35 36.39 37.16
N LYS A 23 -4.29 35.61 37.45
CA LYS A 23 -4.03 34.24 36.99
C LYS A 23 -4.78 33.22 37.86
N LYS A 24 -4.99 32.02 37.26
CA LYS A 24 -5.29 30.68 37.85
C LYS A 24 -6.72 30.53 38.41
N GLU A 25 -7.46 29.43 38.20
CA GLU A 25 -7.14 28.02 38.07
C GLU A 25 -8.21 27.23 37.28
N ASN A 26 -7.86 25.98 36.94
CA ASN A 26 -8.62 25.01 36.15
C ASN A 26 -10.07 24.76 36.61
N ALA A 27 -10.98 24.65 35.64
CA ALA A 27 -12.14 23.77 35.71
C ALA A 27 -12.45 23.19 34.31
N LEU A 28 -12.31 21.87 34.18
CA LEU A 28 -12.82 21.09 33.05
C LEU A 28 -14.35 21.08 33.09
N THR A 29 -15.03 21.42 31.99
CA THR A 29 -15.95 20.49 31.28
C THR A 29 -16.59 21.11 30.03
N SER A 30 -16.73 20.21 29.04
CA SER A 30 -17.69 20.16 27.92
C SER A 30 -17.58 21.10 26.71
N GLN A 31 -17.22 20.46 25.60
CA GLN A 31 -17.86 20.49 24.28
C GLN A 31 -17.96 21.84 23.54
N THR A 32 -17.08 22.02 22.54
CA THR A 32 -17.38 21.91 21.10
C THR A 32 -16.08 22.16 20.33
N ALA A 33 -15.41 21.11 19.84
CA ALA A 33 -14.23 21.26 18.99
C ALA A 33 -14.67 21.38 17.52
N ASN A 34 -14.44 22.57 16.97
CA ASN A 34 -14.72 22.95 15.60
C ASN A 34 -13.91 22.13 14.58
N SER A 35 -14.53 21.93 13.42
CA SER A 35 -14.04 21.29 12.19
C SER A 35 -12.72 21.81 11.60
N ALA A 36 -12.05 22.77 12.25
CA ALA A 36 -10.72 23.25 11.89
C ALA A 36 -9.59 22.39 12.50
N ASP A 37 -9.82 21.76 13.66
CA ASP A 37 -8.80 20.91 14.30
C ASP A 37 -8.60 19.57 13.59
N ALA A 38 -9.62 19.04 12.92
CA ALA A 38 -9.51 17.80 12.14
C ALA A 38 -8.57 17.93 10.94
N LEU A 39 -8.46 19.12 10.35
CA LEU A 39 -7.55 19.42 9.23
C LEU A 39 -6.09 19.61 9.68
N ASN A 40 -5.88 20.10 10.91
CA ASN A 40 -4.52 20.27 11.46
C ASN A 40 -3.98 18.99 12.12
N VAL A 41 -4.84 18.14 12.71
CA VAL A 41 -4.42 16.83 13.24
C VAL A 41 -3.98 15.90 12.11
N ALA A 42 -4.57 16.00 10.92
CA ALA A 42 -4.16 15.23 9.74
C ALA A 42 -2.77 15.62 9.17
N LYS A 43 -2.27 16.84 9.45
CA LYS A 43 -0.96 17.29 8.97
C LYS A 43 0.23 16.76 9.79
N THR A 44 0.00 16.12 10.94
CA THR A 44 1.06 15.80 11.91
C THR A 44 1.08 14.35 12.38
N ALA A 45 0.26 13.47 11.81
CA ALA A 45 0.49 12.04 11.95
C ALA A 45 1.82 11.73 11.26
N LYS A 46 2.83 11.31 12.04
CA LYS A 46 4.02 10.63 11.49
C LYS A 46 3.53 9.36 10.77
N LEU A 47 3.12 9.52 9.52
CA LEU A 47 2.96 8.41 8.58
C LEU A 47 4.32 7.71 8.58
N SER A 48 4.34 6.44 8.99
CA SER A 48 5.57 5.68 8.96
C SER A 48 6.13 5.74 7.53
N MET A 49 7.36 6.22 7.40
CA MET A 49 8.11 6.22 6.13
C MET A 49 8.54 4.79 5.82
N ALA A 50 7.57 3.87 5.69
CA ALA A 50 7.85 2.50 5.31
C ALA A 50 8.55 2.53 3.96
N ALA A 51 9.74 1.95 3.90
CA ALA A 51 10.45 1.75 2.66
C ALA A 51 9.60 0.90 1.70
N LEU A 52 9.90 0.96 0.41
CA LEU A 52 9.32 0.01 -0.54
C LEU A 52 9.63 -1.42 -0.07
N PRO A 53 8.70 -2.37 -0.26
CA PRO A 53 8.95 -3.77 0.05
C PRO A 53 10.07 -4.33 -0.85
N ALA A 54 10.60 -5.49 -0.46
CA ALA A 54 11.65 -6.16 -1.22
C ALA A 54 11.22 -6.45 -2.67
N SER A 55 12.18 -6.64 -3.58
CA SER A 55 11.89 -7.16 -4.92
C SER A 55 11.06 -8.44 -4.80
N GLY A 56 10.06 -8.57 -5.67
CA GLY A 56 9.08 -9.64 -5.66
C GLY A 56 7.81 -9.32 -4.89
N GLN A 57 7.76 -8.22 -4.14
CA GLN A 57 6.63 -7.90 -3.24
C GLN A 57 5.91 -6.58 -3.58
N ASN A 58 6.40 -5.81 -4.55
CA ASN A 58 5.73 -4.57 -4.96
C ASN A 58 4.46 -4.89 -5.78
N LYS A 59 3.33 -4.28 -5.38
CA LYS A 59 1.99 -4.51 -5.94
C LYS A 59 1.42 -3.16 -6.37
N VAL A 60 1.65 -2.82 -7.64
CA VAL A 60 1.28 -1.51 -8.20
C VAL A 60 -0.09 -1.60 -8.87
N ALA A 61 -1.03 -0.82 -8.38
CA ALA A 61 -2.40 -0.77 -8.89
C ALA A 61 -2.70 0.60 -9.50
N TYR A 62 -2.97 0.64 -10.81
CA TYR A 62 -3.42 1.87 -11.47
C TYR A 62 -4.93 2.05 -11.28
N TYR A 63 -5.33 3.19 -10.70
CA TYR A 63 -6.74 3.59 -10.62
C TYR A 63 -7.03 4.59 -11.73
N ALA A 64 -7.72 4.16 -12.78
CA ALA A 64 -8.06 5.00 -13.93
C ALA A 64 -9.49 5.57 -13.78
N PHE A 65 -9.66 6.89 -13.91
CA PHE A 65 -10.98 7.52 -13.73
C PHE A 65 -11.96 7.23 -14.86
N ASP A 66 -11.49 7.04 -16.09
CA ASP A 66 -12.32 6.78 -17.27
C ASP A 66 -12.80 5.32 -17.37
N VAL A 67 -12.32 4.44 -16.48
CA VAL A 67 -12.68 3.01 -16.48
C VAL A 67 -14.01 2.75 -15.79
N THR A 68 -14.86 1.98 -16.48
CA THR A 68 -16.07 1.38 -15.91
C THR A 68 -15.79 -0.03 -15.39
N PRO A 69 -16.02 -0.31 -14.09
CA PRO A 69 -15.86 -1.65 -13.51
C PRO A 69 -16.68 -2.72 -14.24
N ALA A 70 -16.07 -3.87 -14.51
CA ALA A 70 -16.69 -4.98 -15.21
C ALA A 70 -17.48 -5.88 -14.26
N ASN A 71 -18.79 -5.98 -14.48
CA ASN A 71 -19.71 -6.81 -13.68
C ASN A 71 -19.66 -6.51 -12.17
N GLN A 72 -19.26 -5.28 -11.84
CA GLN A 72 -19.15 -4.78 -10.48
C GLN A 72 -19.83 -3.41 -10.43
N GLY A 73 -20.27 -3.01 -9.24
CA GLY A 73 -20.75 -1.66 -9.02
C GLY A 73 -19.60 -0.65 -9.07
N VAL A 74 -19.74 0.41 -8.30
CA VAL A 74 -18.69 1.42 -8.20
C VAL A 74 -17.52 0.90 -7.37
N LEU A 75 -16.29 1.13 -7.84
CA LEU A 75 -15.06 0.82 -7.12
C LEU A 75 -14.31 2.12 -6.78
N PRO A 76 -14.47 2.67 -5.56
CA PRO A 76 -13.70 3.81 -5.07
C PRO A 76 -12.20 3.49 -4.86
N LEU A 77 -11.35 4.53 -4.84
CA LEU A 77 -9.92 4.45 -4.51
C LEU A 77 -9.65 3.68 -3.21
N THR A 78 -10.54 3.76 -2.23
CA THR A 78 -10.34 3.12 -0.93
C THR A 78 -10.71 1.63 -0.89
N THR A 79 -11.32 1.08 -1.93
CA THR A 79 -11.87 -0.29 -1.90
C THR A 79 -11.75 -1.05 -3.23
N PHE A 80 -11.15 -0.47 -4.27
CA PHE A 80 -10.98 -1.16 -5.57
C PHE A 80 -9.99 -2.33 -5.50
N THR A 81 -9.17 -2.39 -4.45
CA THR A 81 -8.26 -3.50 -4.11
C THR A 81 -7.98 -3.46 -2.61
N ASP A 82 -7.76 -4.63 -2.00
CA ASP A 82 -7.35 -4.75 -0.59
C ASP A 82 -5.87 -5.15 -0.45
N LYS A 83 -5.18 -5.41 -1.57
CA LYS A 83 -3.87 -6.05 -1.59
C LYS A 83 -2.74 -5.15 -2.11
N ALA A 84 -3.06 -4.06 -2.80
CA ALA A 84 -2.05 -3.13 -3.31
C ALA A 84 -1.27 -2.47 -2.18
N ASN A 85 0.04 -2.31 -2.38
CA ASN A 85 0.89 -1.48 -1.51
C ASN A 85 1.30 -0.17 -2.19
N ILE A 86 1.11 -0.06 -3.50
CA ILE A 86 1.32 1.16 -4.28
C ILE A 86 0.09 1.38 -5.17
N VAL A 87 -0.51 2.57 -5.10
CA VAL A 87 -1.60 3.00 -5.97
C VAL A 87 -1.12 4.15 -6.82
N VAL A 88 -1.26 4.03 -8.14
CA VAL A 88 -1.03 5.12 -9.09
C VAL A 88 -2.38 5.69 -9.47
N ILE A 89 -2.60 6.96 -9.14
CA ILE A 89 -3.76 7.71 -9.60
C ILE A 89 -3.54 8.02 -11.08
N PHE A 90 -4.44 7.54 -11.93
CA PHE A 90 -4.33 7.60 -13.38
C PHE A 90 -5.57 8.27 -13.99
N GLU A 91 -5.37 8.92 -15.13
CA GLU A 91 -6.22 9.95 -15.75
C GLU A 91 -6.12 11.34 -15.09
N GLY A 92 -6.15 12.37 -15.94
CA GLY A 92 -5.98 13.78 -15.56
C GLY A 92 -4.55 14.12 -15.15
N THR A 93 -4.37 15.28 -14.49
CA THR A 93 -3.02 15.80 -14.23
C THR A 93 -2.80 16.14 -12.76
N LEU A 94 -1.56 15.96 -12.31
CA LEU A 94 -1.16 16.22 -10.92
C LEU A 94 -1.51 17.64 -10.45
N TRP A 95 -1.34 18.63 -11.32
CA TRP A 95 -1.59 20.04 -10.97
C TRP A 95 -3.09 20.38 -10.84
N GLU A 96 -4.01 19.55 -11.36
CA GLU A 96 -5.45 19.68 -11.05
C GLU A 96 -5.80 19.34 -9.61
N LEU A 97 -5.05 18.43 -9.00
CA LEU A 97 -5.22 18.10 -7.58
C LEU A 97 -4.54 19.14 -6.69
N ALA A 98 -3.42 19.71 -7.12
CA ALA A 98 -2.69 20.74 -6.38
C ALA A 98 -3.36 22.12 -6.45
N ASP A 99 -3.97 22.47 -7.59
CA ASP A 99 -4.71 23.70 -7.81
C ASP A 99 -6.02 23.40 -8.56
N THR A 100 -7.03 23.06 -7.77
CA THR A 100 -8.38 22.71 -8.23
C THR A 100 -9.17 23.88 -8.83
N VAL A 101 -8.61 25.10 -8.83
CA VAL A 101 -9.27 26.31 -9.33
C VAL A 101 -8.85 26.59 -10.77
N HIS A 102 -7.56 26.56 -11.04
CA HIS A 102 -7.02 26.99 -12.35
C HIS A 102 -6.83 25.86 -13.34
N TYR A 103 -6.64 24.63 -12.84
CA TYR A 103 -6.45 23.47 -13.69
C TYR A 103 -7.65 22.54 -13.61
N ASN A 104 -8.17 22.14 -14.77
CA ASN A 104 -9.23 21.14 -14.88
C ASN A 104 -9.24 20.55 -16.29
N SER A 105 -8.75 19.31 -16.43
CA SER A 105 -8.83 18.57 -17.69
C SER A 105 -10.21 17.94 -17.90
N GLY A 106 -10.95 17.74 -16.82
CA GLY A 106 -12.24 17.05 -16.84
C GLY A 106 -12.12 15.52 -16.80
N TRP A 107 -10.92 14.96 -16.73
CA TRP A 107 -10.72 13.50 -16.72
C TRP A 107 -10.77 12.88 -15.31
N MET A 108 -10.43 13.62 -14.25
CA MET A 108 -10.49 13.12 -12.87
C MET A 108 -11.93 13.10 -12.29
N GLN A 109 -12.81 12.33 -12.93
CA GLN A 109 -14.20 12.15 -12.52
C GLN A 109 -14.75 10.82 -13.02
N ASN A 110 -15.68 10.22 -12.27
CA ASN A 110 -16.36 8.99 -12.68
C ASN A 110 -17.74 8.84 -12.02
N ALA A 111 -18.30 7.62 -12.02
CA ALA A 111 -19.58 7.35 -11.38
C ALA A 111 -19.59 7.71 -9.86
N TYR A 112 -18.46 7.57 -9.18
CA TYR A 112 -18.25 7.90 -7.77
C TYR A 112 -17.76 9.33 -7.55
N TYR A 113 -16.65 9.69 -8.19
CA TYR A 113 -15.94 10.93 -7.96
C TYR A 113 -16.54 12.03 -8.83
N LYS A 114 -17.34 12.90 -8.21
CA LYS A 114 -17.94 14.07 -8.88
C LYS A 114 -17.13 15.36 -8.69
N ASN A 115 -16.18 15.34 -7.77
CA ASN A 115 -15.33 16.48 -7.44
C ASN A 115 -14.00 16.02 -6.84
N LYS A 116 -13.01 16.91 -6.87
CA LYS A 116 -11.64 16.64 -6.45
C LYS A 116 -11.49 16.54 -4.92
N ARG A 117 -12.42 17.11 -4.15
CA ARG A 117 -12.39 17.04 -2.67
C ARG A 117 -12.45 15.59 -2.19
N GLN A 118 -13.33 14.78 -2.77
CA GLN A 118 -13.43 13.36 -2.39
C GLN A 118 -12.18 12.57 -2.80
N ILE A 119 -11.62 12.86 -3.98
CA ILE A 119 -10.37 12.25 -4.44
C ILE A 119 -9.24 12.53 -3.44
N LEU A 120 -9.06 13.79 -3.06
CA LEU A 120 -8.05 14.22 -2.08
C LEU A 120 -8.23 13.54 -0.72
N ALA A 121 -9.47 13.39 -0.24
CA ALA A 121 -9.77 12.71 1.02
C ALA A 121 -9.43 11.21 0.97
N ASP A 122 -9.75 10.55 -0.14
CA ASP A 122 -9.51 9.11 -0.33
C ASP A 122 -8.02 8.80 -0.50
N ILE A 123 -7.26 9.70 -1.14
CA ILE A 123 -5.78 9.64 -1.17
C ILE A 123 -5.22 9.59 0.26
N GLN A 124 -5.67 10.49 1.14
CA GLN A 124 -5.18 10.48 2.54
C GLN A 124 -5.64 9.24 3.31
N THR A 125 -6.83 8.71 3.00
CA THR A 125 -7.31 7.45 3.58
C THR A 125 -6.43 6.27 3.18
N LEU A 126 -6.02 6.17 1.92
CA LEU A 126 -5.08 5.14 1.46
C LEU A 126 -3.71 5.26 2.16
N ARG A 127 -3.17 6.48 2.22
CA ARG A 127 -1.87 6.73 2.87
C ARG A 127 -1.89 6.40 4.35
N ALA A 128 -2.99 6.71 5.05
CA ALA A 128 -3.17 6.33 6.45
C ALA A 128 -3.20 4.81 6.69
N ARG A 129 -3.51 4.00 5.67
CA ARG A 129 -3.44 2.53 5.71
C ARG A 129 -2.05 1.98 5.35
N GLY A 130 -1.07 2.85 5.09
CA GLY A 130 0.28 2.47 4.68
C GLY A 130 0.46 2.22 3.18
N VAL A 131 -0.57 2.48 2.36
CA VAL A 131 -0.48 2.40 0.89
C VAL A 131 0.25 3.63 0.36
N LYS A 132 1.26 3.43 -0.48
CA LYS A 132 1.94 4.53 -1.17
C LYS A 132 1.06 5.02 -2.31
N VAL A 133 0.84 6.32 -2.40
CA VAL A 133 0.00 6.91 -3.46
C VAL A 133 0.85 7.79 -4.35
N LEU A 134 0.94 7.41 -5.63
CA LEU A 134 1.65 8.14 -6.67
C LEU A 134 0.63 8.81 -7.61
N MET A 135 1.06 9.84 -8.32
CA MET A 135 0.29 10.38 -9.44
C MET A 135 0.98 10.04 -10.75
N ASN A 136 0.18 9.66 -11.73
CA ASN A 136 0.63 9.52 -13.10
C ASN A 136 1.07 10.86 -13.70
N VAL A 137 2.13 10.86 -14.51
CA VAL A 137 2.57 12.02 -15.27
C VAL A 137 2.85 11.59 -16.70
N ASP A 138 1.96 11.97 -17.59
CA ASP A 138 2.11 11.70 -19.02
C ASP A 138 3.30 12.49 -19.57
N ASP A 139 4.11 11.82 -20.36
CA ASP A 139 5.05 12.51 -21.22
C ASP A 139 4.31 13.29 -22.32
N ALA A 140 5.02 14.22 -22.96
CA ALA A 140 4.46 14.99 -24.05
C ALA A 140 5.55 15.41 -25.01
N SER A 141 5.19 15.66 -26.28
CA SER A 141 6.13 16.18 -27.28
C SER A 141 6.85 17.47 -26.85
N SER A 142 6.21 18.30 -26.01
CA SER A 142 6.82 19.50 -25.43
C SER A 142 8.03 19.19 -24.54
N TRP A 143 8.12 18.00 -23.94
CA TRP A 143 9.23 17.61 -23.07
C TRP A 143 10.56 17.56 -23.82
N SER A 144 10.51 17.39 -25.14
CA SER A 144 11.67 17.44 -26.03
C SER A 144 12.09 18.88 -26.39
N THR A 145 11.45 19.91 -25.83
CA THR A 145 11.72 21.32 -26.13
C THR A 145 12.33 22.05 -24.93
N ALA A 146 12.76 23.30 -25.13
CA ALA A 146 13.21 24.17 -24.03
C ALA A 146 12.07 24.56 -23.05
N THR A 147 10.81 24.29 -23.42
CA THR A 147 9.62 24.63 -22.64
C THR A 147 8.70 23.42 -22.51
N PRO A 148 9.03 22.45 -21.63
CA PRO A 148 8.20 21.26 -21.40
C PRO A 148 6.78 21.59 -20.91
N PHE A 149 6.61 22.71 -20.21
CA PHE A 149 5.34 23.07 -19.60
C PHE A 149 5.09 24.57 -19.64
N THR A 150 3.82 24.94 -19.78
CA THR A 150 3.35 26.32 -19.62
C THR A 150 2.21 26.32 -18.62
N THR A 151 2.31 27.15 -17.60
CA THR A 151 1.30 27.27 -16.54
C THR A 151 0.00 27.90 -17.07
N TYR A 152 -1.08 27.82 -16.28
CA TYR A 152 -2.40 28.36 -16.66
C TYR A 152 -2.39 29.86 -16.99
N ASN A 153 -1.43 30.62 -16.46
CA ASN A 153 -1.30 32.07 -16.70
C ASN A 153 -0.31 32.40 -17.84
N GLY A 154 0.15 31.40 -18.59
CA GLY A 154 1.05 31.57 -19.73
C GLY A 154 2.54 31.62 -19.37
N THR A 155 2.93 31.39 -18.12
CA THR A 155 4.36 31.33 -17.75
C THR A 155 4.98 30.03 -18.25
N ALA A 156 5.93 30.16 -19.18
CA ALA A 156 6.74 29.07 -19.72
C ALA A 156 7.81 28.61 -18.73
N TYR A 157 7.87 27.30 -18.47
CA TYR A 157 8.88 26.68 -17.61
C TYR A 157 9.88 25.89 -18.44
N ASN A 158 11.17 26.06 -18.12
CA ASN A 158 12.20 25.11 -18.55
C ASN A 158 12.13 23.80 -17.73
N TYR A 159 12.96 22.80 -18.06
CA TYR A 159 12.91 21.50 -17.38
C TYR A 159 13.20 21.55 -15.86
N THR A 160 14.06 22.46 -15.40
CA THR A 160 14.34 22.63 -13.95
C THR A 160 13.15 23.20 -13.21
N GLN A 161 12.51 24.22 -13.79
CA GLN A 161 11.31 24.84 -13.22
C GLN A 161 10.13 23.88 -13.24
N PHE A 162 9.97 23.12 -14.32
CA PHE A 162 8.90 22.14 -14.43
C PHE A 162 9.06 20.97 -13.44
N ALA A 163 10.28 20.42 -13.29
CA ALA A 163 10.53 19.38 -12.29
C ALA A 163 10.27 19.88 -10.86
N SER A 164 10.68 21.12 -10.54
CA SER A 164 10.35 21.76 -9.26
C SER A 164 8.84 21.90 -9.06
N PHE A 165 8.12 22.35 -10.09
CA PHE A 165 6.67 22.50 -10.06
C PHE A 165 5.95 21.16 -9.80
N ILE A 166 6.40 20.06 -10.42
CA ILE A 166 5.88 18.72 -10.15
C ILE A 166 6.10 18.33 -8.68
N ASN A 167 7.29 18.58 -8.13
CA ASN A 167 7.59 18.34 -6.72
C ASN A 167 6.68 19.17 -5.79
N ASP A 168 6.47 20.45 -6.10
CA ASP A 168 5.57 21.31 -5.31
C ASP A 168 4.12 20.80 -5.34
N CYS A 169 3.66 20.32 -6.48
CA CYS A 169 2.32 19.72 -6.59
C CYS A 169 2.21 18.42 -5.78
N VAL A 170 3.21 17.52 -5.88
CA VAL A 170 3.27 16.29 -5.07
C VAL A 170 3.21 16.63 -3.57
N ASN A 171 3.96 17.64 -3.12
CA ASN A 171 3.99 18.04 -1.72
C ASN A 171 2.69 18.72 -1.27
N THR A 172 2.07 19.51 -2.15
CA THR A 172 0.79 20.19 -1.89
C THR A 172 -0.34 19.19 -1.69
N VAL A 173 -0.42 18.17 -2.56
CA VAL A 173 -1.43 17.10 -2.46
C VAL A 173 -1.10 16.12 -1.33
N GLY A 174 0.18 15.99 -0.97
CA GLY A 174 0.65 15.01 0.00
C GLY A 174 0.72 13.60 -0.61
N LEU A 175 1.34 13.48 -1.79
CA LEU A 175 1.61 12.20 -2.45
C LEU A 175 2.99 11.65 -2.09
N ASP A 176 3.18 10.36 -2.34
CA ASP A 176 4.43 9.64 -2.08
C ASP A 176 5.34 9.57 -3.30
N GLY A 177 4.95 10.16 -4.44
CA GLY A 177 5.80 10.22 -5.63
C GLY A 177 5.03 10.35 -6.94
N ILE A 178 5.72 10.03 -8.04
CA ILE A 178 5.18 10.05 -9.40
C ILE A 178 5.46 8.73 -10.12
N SER A 179 4.60 8.42 -11.09
CA SER A 179 4.85 7.39 -12.10
C SER A 179 4.74 8.03 -13.47
N LEU A 180 5.76 7.88 -14.32
CA LEU A 180 5.65 8.34 -15.71
C LEU A 180 4.73 7.41 -16.51
N ASP A 181 4.02 7.99 -17.45
CA ASP A 181 3.43 7.25 -18.56
C ASP A 181 4.06 7.73 -19.87
N VAL A 182 4.74 6.81 -20.56
CA VAL A 182 5.60 7.14 -21.69
C VAL A 182 5.14 6.38 -22.93
N GLU A 183 4.25 7.05 -23.67
CA GLU A 183 3.73 6.60 -24.95
C GLU A 183 3.26 7.75 -25.86
N HIS A 184 3.50 9.01 -25.48
CA HIS A 184 2.88 10.19 -26.10
C HIS A 184 3.78 10.90 -27.12
N ASN A 185 4.64 10.12 -27.80
CA ASN A 185 5.43 10.56 -28.95
C ASN A 185 6.41 11.71 -28.66
N ALA A 186 6.96 11.79 -27.44
CA ALA A 186 8.12 12.63 -27.22
C ALA A 186 9.34 12.11 -28.00
N THR A 187 10.25 13.01 -28.37
CA THR A 187 11.51 12.68 -29.02
C THR A 187 12.61 12.54 -27.98
N ASP A 188 13.37 11.45 -28.07
CA ASP A 188 14.60 11.31 -27.31
C ASP A 188 15.63 12.36 -27.74
N ASN A 189 15.86 13.36 -26.88
CA ASN A 189 16.89 14.35 -27.05
C ASN A 189 17.38 14.88 -25.70
N THR A 190 18.32 15.82 -25.73
CA THR A 190 18.92 16.41 -24.52
C THR A 190 17.88 17.02 -23.58
N ASN A 191 16.84 17.70 -24.08
CA ASN A 191 15.81 18.30 -23.23
C ASN A 191 15.01 17.24 -22.47
N TYR A 192 14.56 16.21 -23.19
CA TYR A 192 13.79 15.12 -22.60
C TYR A 192 14.62 14.39 -21.54
N ARG A 193 15.84 13.96 -21.88
CA ARG A 193 16.74 13.27 -20.95
C ARG A 193 17.11 14.12 -19.73
N ASN A 194 17.30 15.42 -19.92
CA ASN A 194 17.54 16.35 -18.81
C ASN A 194 16.33 16.43 -17.88
N LEU A 195 15.11 16.51 -18.41
CA LEU A 195 13.89 16.54 -17.59
C LEU A 195 13.72 15.25 -16.76
N ILE A 196 13.89 14.07 -17.38
CA ILE A 196 13.79 12.78 -16.67
C ILE A 196 14.80 12.70 -15.52
N THR A 197 16.03 13.15 -15.78
CA THR A 197 17.12 13.20 -14.78
C THR A 197 16.83 14.23 -13.68
N GLU A 198 16.30 15.39 -14.04
CA GLU A 198 16.00 16.47 -13.11
C GLU A 198 14.89 16.09 -12.13
N LEU A 199 13.86 15.35 -12.59
CA LEU A 199 12.85 14.75 -11.71
C LEU A 199 13.49 13.80 -10.69
N GLY A 200 14.55 13.07 -11.08
CA GLY A 200 15.33 12.19 -10.22
C GLY A 200 16.04 12.87 -9.04
N LYS A 201 16.14 14.21 -9.02
CA LYS A 201 16.62 14.96 -7.85
C LYS A 201 15.59 15.00 -6.71
N TYR A 202 14.31 14.89 -7.05
CA TYR A 202 13.19 14.99 -6.11
C TYR A 202 12.58 13.62 -5.77
N PHE A 203 12.61 12.68 -6.72
CA PHE A 203 11.98 11.38 -6.60
C PHE A 203 12.96 10.25 -6.90
N GLY A 204 12.74 9.09 -6.27
CA GLY A 204 13.46 7.87 -6.58
C GLY A 204 14.79 7.71 -5.85
N PRO A 205 15.55 6.65 -6.17
CA PRO A 205 16.68 6.19 -5.36
C PRO A 205 17.83 7.20 -5.22
N LEU A 206 18.01 8.07 -6.22
CA LEU A 206 19.07 9.08 -6.25
C LEU A 206 18.64 10.44 -5.71
N SER A 207 17.38 10.59 -5.31
CA SER A 207 16.88 11.82 -4.72
C SER A 207 17.30 11.97 -3.26
N SER A 208 17.29 13.22 -2.78
CA SER A 208 17.50 13.52 -1.34
C SER A 208 16.39 12.95 -0.44
N ASN A 209 15.25 12.56 -1.01
CA ASN A 209 14.08 12.02 -0.31
C ASN A 209 13.84 10.53 -0.66
N SER A 210 14.87 9.80 -1.04
CA SER A 210 14.80 8.45 -1.65
C SER A 210 14.05 7.39 -0.85
N THR A 211 13.88 7.58 0.46
CA THR A 211 13.11 6.67 1.34
C THR A 211 11.61 7.01 1.41
N SER A 212 11.20 8.16 0.89
CA SER A 212 9.83 8.69 1.02
C SER A 212 9.18 9.14 -0.29
N LYS A 213 9.99 9.36 -1.33
CA LYS A 213 9.54 9.84 -2.64
C LYS A 213 9.90 8.83 -3.72
N ILE A 214 8.88 8.20 -4.28
CA ILE A 214 8.98 7.12 -5.26
C ILE A 214 8.96 7.71 -6.67
N TYR A 215 9.76 7.13 -7.56
CA TYR A 215 9.79 7.45 -8.98
C TYR A 215 9.67 6.17 -9.78
N THR A 216 8.58 5.96 -10.50
CA THR A 216 8.43 4.81 -11.40
C THR A 216 8.06 5.29 -12.79
N GLY A 217 7.94 4.36 -13.73
CA GLY A 217 7.30 4.65 -15.02
C GLY A 217 6.79 3.39 -15.68
N ALA A 218 5.69 3.55 -16.42
CA ALA A 218 5.20 2.58 -17.38
C ALA A 218 5.74 2.95 -18.77
N PHE A 219 6.28 1.97 -19.49
CA PHE A 219 6.95 2.19 -20.77
C PHE A 219 6.53 1.14 -21.78
N TYR A 220 6.11 1.60 -22.97
CA TYR A 220 5.85 0.72 -24.10
C TYR A 220 7.10 0.64 -24.98
N ASP A 221 7.60 -0.57 -25.23
CA ASP A 221 8.78 -0.78 -26.08
C ASP A 221 8.50 -0.47 -27.57
N GLY A 222 7.25 -0.59 -28.01
CA GLY A 222 6.81 -0.11 -29.32
C GLY A 222 6.51 1.40 -29.38
N GLY A 223 6.48 2.09 -28.23
CA GLY A 223 6.13 3.50 -28.10
C GLY A 223 7.35 4.43 -28.11
N ALA A 224 7.22 5.63 -28.65
CA ALA A 224 8.26 6.65 -28.53
C ALA A 224 8.01 7.53 -27.30
N PRO A 225 9.02 7.81 -26.45
CA PRO A 225 10.42 7.34 -26.48
C PRO A 225 10.70 6.09 -25.60
N GLY A 226 9.72 5.24 -25.30
CA GLY A 226 9.80 4.14 -24.35
C GLY A 226 11.10 3.32 -24.31
N PRO A 227 11.65 2.82 -25.44
CA PRO A 227 12.89 2.03 -25.48
C PRO A 227 14.11 2.64 -24.78
N ILE A 228 14.21 3.97 -24.67
CA ILE A 228 15.37 4.64 -24.04
C ILE A 228 15.48 4.31 -22.55
N PHE A 229 14.37 3.90 -21.92
CA PHE A 229 14.35 3.51 -20.50
C PHE A 229 14.99 2.13 -20.26
N ARG A 230 15.48 1.44 -21.29
CA ARG A 230 16.43 0.33 -21.12
C ARG A 230 17.83 0.79 -20.72
N GLU A 231 18.15 2.06 -20.93
CA GLU A 231 19.43 2.61 -20.57
C GLU A 231 19.53 2.80 -19.05
N THR A 232 20.52 2.17 -18.44
CA THR A 232 20.78 2.29 -16.99
C THR A 232 21.03 3.74 -16.57
N ALA A 233 21.59 4.56 -17.47
CA ALA A 233 21.83 5.99 -17.24
C ALA A 233 20.55 6.79 -16.93
N LEU A 234 19.41 6.41 -17.53
CA LEU A 234 18.10 7.01 -17.22
C LEU A 234 17.39 6.23 -16.11
N SER A 235 17.35 4.90 -16.23
CA SER A 235 16.57 4.08 -15.31
C SER A 235 17.14 3.99 -13.89
N GLN A 236 18.39 4.39 -13.64
CA GLN A 236 18.93 4.50 -12.28
C GLN A 236 18.15 5.46 -11.39
N TYR A 237 17.50 6.49 -11.95
CA TYR A 237 16.68 7.45 -11.19
C TYR A 237 15.33 6.88 -10.76
N LEU A 238 14.85 5.82 -11.41
CA LEU A 238 13.56 5.21 -11.11
C LEU A 238 13.73 4.10 -10.07
N ASN A 239 12.76 3.90 -9.20
CA ASN A 239 12.67 2.69 -8.37
C ASN A 239 12.51 1.46 -9.25
N PHE A 240 11.53 1.48 -10.17
CA PHE A 240 11.23 0.37 -11.08
C PHE A 240 10.73 0.86 -12.45
N VAL A 241 10.91 0.02 -13.46
CA VAL A 241 10.42 0.12 -14.83
C VAL A 241 9.27 -0.88 -15.00
N MET A 242 8.11 -0.42 -15.45
CA MET A 242 6.91 -1.24 -15.61
C MET A 242 6.59 -1.39 -17.09
N ASP A 243 6.57 -2.61 -17.58
CA ASP A 243 6.26 -2.90 -18.97
C ASP A 243 4.74 -2.84 -19.22
N MET A 244 4.33 -2.14 -20.28
CA MET A 244 2.92 -1.99 -20.68
C MET A 244 2.56 -2.71 -21.99
N GLY A 245 3.41 -3.62 -22.48
CA GLY A 245 3.13 -4.48 -23.64
C GLY A 245 2.10 -5.57 -23.31
N TYR A 246 0.90 -5.19 -22.83
CA TYR A 246 -0.11 -6.12 -22.29
C TYR A 246 -0.56 -7.20 -23.28
N PHE A 247 -0.42 -6.93 -24.58
CA PHE A 247 -0.85 -7.78 -25.69
C PHE A 247 0.27 -8.69 -26.23
N GLU A 248 1.47 -8.63 -25.63
CA GLU A 248 2.64 -9.37 -26.07
C GLU A 248 2.96 -10.56 -25.15
N ASP A 249 3.92 -11.38 -25.55
CA ASP A 249 4.38 -12.50 -24.73
C ASP A 249 5.10 -12.00 -23.46
N ASN A 250 4.66 -12.49 -22.30
CA ASN A 250 5.14 -12.06 -20.99
C ASN A 250 6.64 -12.30 -20.78
N THR A 251 7.17 -13.43 -21.25
CA THR A 251 8.58 -13.77 -21.04
C THR A 251 9.47 -12.89 -21.91
N THR A 252 9.06 -12.68 -23.16
CA THR A 252 9.79 -11.87 -24.14
C THR A 252 9.86 -10.42 -23.67
N ARG A 253 8.72 -9.81 -23.31
CA ARG A 253 8.69 -8.41 -22.85
C ARG A 253 9.42 -8.21 -21.52
N PHE A 254 9.35 -9.16 -20.57
CA PHE A 254 10.15 -9.06 -19.34
C PHE A 254 11.65 -9.04 -19.64
N ASN A 255 12.11 -9.99 -20.47
CA ASN A 255 13.53 -10.14 -20.80
C ASN A 255 14.05 -8.94 -21.61
N TYR A 256 13.21 -8.30 -22.42
CA TYR A 256 13.57 -7.08 -23.16
C TYR A 256 14.16 -6.01 -22.22
N TRP A 257 13.48 -5.74 -21.10
CA TRP A 257 13.97 -4.79 -20.08
C TRP A 257 15.02 -5.42 -19.15
N ALA A 258 14.75 -6.62 -18.64
CA ALA A 258 15.52 -7.22 -17.55
C ALA A 258 16.94 -7.63 -17.96
N ASN A 259 17.17 -7.99 -19.22
CA ASN A 259 18.51 -8.33 -19.71
C ASN A 259 19.51 -7.16 -19.60
N THR A 260 19.02 -5.92 -19.54
CA THR A 260 19.86 -4.72 -19.40
C THR A 260 19.79 -4.13 -18.00
N LEU A 261 18.60 -4.10 -17.40
CA LEU A 261 18.36 -3.42 -16.12
C LEU A 261 18.49 -4.33 -14.90
N GLY A 262 18.44 -5.64 -15.10
CA GLY A 262 18.31 -6.65 -14.05
C GLY A 262 16.86 -6.84 -13.59
N ASN A 263 16.52 -8.06 -13.19
CA ASN A 263 15.15 -8.47 -12.83
C ASN A 263 14.53 -7.56 -11.75
N ALA A 264 15.31 -7.22 -10.72
CA ALA A 264 14.85 -6.43 -9.57
C ALA A 264 14.39 -5.01 -9.94
N LYS A 265 14.65 -4.56 -11.17
CA LYS A 265 14.22 -3.26 -11.71
C LYS A 265 12.91 -3.33 -12.47
N VAL A 266 12.47 -4.51 -12.91
CA VAL A 266 11.43 -4.68 -13.92
C VAL A 266 10.17 -5.27 -13.31
N MET A 267 9.01 -4.69 -13.65
CA MET A 267 7.69 -5.28 -13.44
C MET A 267 7.01 -5.52 -14.79
N LEU A 268 6.22 -6.58 -14.87
CA LEU A 268 5.25 -6.71 -15.94
C LEU A 268 3.92 -6.08 -15.53
N GLY A 269 3.32 -5.33 -16.45
CA GLY A 269 1.93 -4.90 -16.36
C GLY A 269 0.97 -5.99 -16.82
N MET A 270 -0.12 -6.20 -16.09
CA MET A 270 -1.25 -7.06 -16.45
C MET A 270 -2.50 -6.20 -16.66
N SER A 271 -3.32 -6.58 -17.63
CA SER A 271 -4.60 -5.92 -17.89
C SER A 271 -5.75 -6.89 -17.99
N TYR A 272 -6.87 -6.56 -17.35
CA TYR A 272 -8.10 -7.36 -17.41
C TYR A 272 -8.59 -7.54 -18.86
N ASP A 273 -8.43 -6.52 -19.69
CA ASP A 273 -8.94 -6.51 -21.06
C ASP A 273 -8.04 -7.30 -22.03
N TYR A 274 -6.76 -7.53 -21.68
CA TYR A 274 -5.78 -8.20 -22.55
C TYR A 274 -5.27 -9.54 -22.00
N ASN A 275 -5.33 -9.77 -20.70
CA ASN A 275 -4.77 -10.94 -20.04
C ASN A 275 -5.83 -11.66 -19.21
N SER A 276 -6.04 -12.94 -19.47
CA SER A 276 -6.90 -13.78 -18.63
C SER A 276 -6.42 -13.79 -17.17
N GLN A 277 -7.34 -13.97 -16.23
CA GLN A 277 -6.97 -14.05 -14.80
C GLN A 277 -5.98 -15.19 -14.54
N ALA A 278 -6.13 -16.34 -15.21
CA ALA A 278 -5.22 -17.47 -15.08
C ALA A 278 -3.80 -17.12 -15.57
N SER A 279 -3.66 -16.51 -16.75
CA SER A 279 -2.34 -16.10 -17.27
C SER A 279 -1.68 -15.03 -16.40
N ALA A 280 -2.46 -14.08 -15.88
CA ALA A 280 -1.94 -13.04 -15.00
C ALA A 280 -1.50 -13.60 -13.63
N ILE A 281 -2.24 -14.57 -13.06
CA ILE A 281 -1.85 -15.31 -11.86
C ILE A 281 -0.55 -16.07 -12.09
N THR A 282 -0.43 -16.81 -13.19
CA THR A 282 0.81 -17.53 -13.53
C THR A 282 1.99 -16.58 -13.59
N GLN A 283 1.80 -15.39 -14.15
CA GLN A 283 2.86 -14.40 -14.27
C GLN A 283 3.23 -13.74 -12.93
N ALA A 284 2.24 -13.49 -12.06
CA ALA A 284 2.49 -13.06 -10.69
C ALA A 284 3.32 -14.10 -9.94
N GLN A 285 2.97 -15.38 -10.10
CA GLN A 285 3.62 -16.51 -9.45
C GLN A 285 5.02 -16.83 -9.97
N TRP A 286 5.41 -16.28 -11.11
CA TRP A 286 6.74 -16.54 -11.68
C TRP A 286 7.79 -15.61 -11.06
N HIS A 287 8.65 -16.14 -10.20
CA HIS A 287 9.76 -15.39 -9.58
C HIS A 287 11.09 -15.78 -10.21
N PRO A 288 11.67 -14.95 -11.12
CA PRO A 288 13.00 -15.22 -11.66
C PRO A 288 14.07 -15.08 -10.55
N THR A 289 15.32 -15.49 -10.82
CA THR A 289 16.43 -15.31 -9.87
C THR A 289 17.53 -14.45 -10.48
N PRO A 290 17.88 -13.30 -9.89
CA PRO A 290 17.22 -12.60 -8.77
C PRO A 290 15.77 -12.23 -9.08
N ASP A 291 14.96 -11.93 -8.06
CA ASP A 291 13.52 -11.70 -8.26
C ASP A 291 13.21 -10.45 -9.09
N LYS A 292 12.02 -10.44 -9.71
CA LYS A 292 11.44 -9.28 -10.40
C LYS A 292 11.11 -8.17 -9.39
N ALA A 293 10.94 -6.93 -9.82
CA ALA A 293 10.58 -5.84 -8.90
C ALA A 293 9.24 -6.09 -8.19
N GLY A 294 8.28 -6.68 -8.89
CA GLY A 294 6.90 -6.87 -8.46
C GLY A 294 5.97 -7.11 -9.64
N ILE A 295 4.71 -6.71 -9.51
CA ILE A 295 3.72 -6.74 -10.60
C ILE A 295 2.87 -5.48 -10.62
N MET A 296 2.51 -5.04 -11.82
CA MET A 296 1.64 -3.89 -12.06
C MET A 296 0.31 -4.37 -12.67
N VAL A 297 -0.81 -3.76 -12.30
CA VAL A 297 -2.14 -4.03 -12.88
C VAL A 297 -2.78 -2.75 -13.39
N PHE A 298 -3.15 -2.72 -14.67
CA PHE A 298 -3.79 -1.60 -15.36
C PHE A 298 -5.04 -2.03 -16.16
N ALA A 299 -6.20 -1.39 -16.01
CA ALA A 299 -6.61 -0.58 -14.88
C ALA A 299 -7.10 -1.50 -13.75
N ALA A 300 -6.52 -1.38 -12.56
CA ALA A 300 -6.82 -2.26 -11.44
C ALA A 300 -8.25 -2.09 -10.90
N ASN A 301 -8.87 -0.92 -11.10
CA ASN A 301 -10.28 -0.68 -10.79
C ASN A 301 -11.25 -1.17 -11.88
N LYS A 302 -10.76 -1.87 -12.91
CA LYS A 302 -11.63 -2.58 -13.87
C LYS A 302 -12.31 -3.78 -13.22
N ASN A 303 -11.60 -4.55 -12.40
CA ASN A 303 -12.15 -5.70 -11.71
C ASN A 303 -11.35 -6.00 -10.43
N LYS A 304 -11.98 -5.80 -9.25
CA LYS A 304 -11.33 -6.03 -7.95
C LYS A 304 -10.88 -7.48 -7.76
N SER A 305 -11.71 -8.44 -8.17
CA SER A 305 -11.41 -9.87 -7.97
C SER A 305 -10.20 -10.30 -8.78
N TYR A 306 -10.07 -9.78 -10.01
CA TYR A 306 -8.91 -10.00 -10.87
C TYR A 306 -7.64 -9.43 -10.23
N THR A 307 -7.69 -8.15 -9.86
CA THR A 307 -6.56 -7.43 -9.25
C THR A 307 -6.07 -8.11 -7.96
N ASP A 308 -6.99 -8.41 -7.03
CA ASP A 308 -6.61 -9.02 -5.76
C ASP A 308 -6.10 -10.46 -5.91
N ALA A 309 -6.63 -11.21 -6.89
CA ALA A 309 -6.13 -12.56 -7.18
C ALA A 309 -4.68 -12.54 -7.68
N ILE A 310 -4.31 -11.59 -8.55
CA ILE A 310 -2.95 -11.40 -9.04
C ILE A 310 -2.01 -11.01 -7.90
N PHE A 311 -2.41 -10.03 -7.08
CA PHE A 311 -1.59 -9.58 -5.96
C PHE A 311 -1.42 -10.63 -4.87
N ALA A 312 -2.44 -11.45 -4.60
CA ALA A 312 -2.31 -12.60 -3.71
C ALA A 312 -1.44 -13.70 -4.33
N ALA A 313 -1.50 -13.88 -5.65
CA ALA A 313 -0.68 -14.86 -6.37
C ALA A 313 0.82 -14.49 -6.36
N LEU A 314 1.17 -13.19 -6.33
CA LEU A 314 2.54 -12.72 -6.16
C LEU A 314 3.13 -13.18 -4.81
N ASP A 315 2.34 -13.18 -3.73
CA ASP A 315 2.80 -13.70 -2.43
C ASP A 315 3.01 -15.22 -2.47
N ASN A 316 2.22 -15.91 -3.31
CA ASN A 316 2.21 -17.36 -3.43
C ASN A 316 3.22 -17.93 -4.46
N GLY A 317 3.83 -17.07 -5.29
CA GLY A 317 4.77 -17.46 -6.34
C GLY A 317 6.18 -17.79 -5.87
N GLY A 318 6.51 -17.40 -4.65
CA GLY A 318 7.84 -17.62 -4.08
C GLY A 318 8.08 -19.09 -3.77
N THR A 319 8.50 -19.88 -4.76
CA THR A 319 9.45 -20.94 -4.48
C THR A 319 10.79 -20.28 -4.12
N THR A 320 11.18 -20.38 -2.85
CA THR A 320 12.55 -20.23 -2.30
C THR A 320 13.10 -18.87 -1.85
N THR A 321 12.30 -17.80 -1.70
CA THR A 321 12.81 -16.66 -0.93
C THR A 321 12.59 -16.89 0.57
N THR A 322 13.67 -17.27 1.25
CA THR A 322 13.83 -17.13 2.70
C THR A 322 13.23 -15.76 3.12
N PRO A 323 12.16 -15.70 3.93
CA PRO A 323 11.61 -14.41 4.37
C PRO A 323 12.71 -13.53 4.98
N PRO A 324 12.70 -12.19 4.82
CA PRO A 324 13.75 -11.35 5.37
C PRO A 324 13.71 -11.33 6.90
N SER A 325 14.81 -10.89 7.51
CA SER A 325 14.88 -10.71 8.97
C SER A 325 13.77 -9.79 9.48
N GLY A 326 13.12 -10.18 10.57
CA GLY A 326 11.98 -9.48 11.17
C GLY A 326 10.64 -9.69 10.46
N ALA A 327 10.59 -10.44 9.35
CA ALA A 327 9.33 -10.73 8.66
C ALA A 327 8.47 -11.74 9.44
N ASP A 328 7.15 -11.58 9.35
CA ASP A 328 6.21 -12.62 9.73
C ASP A 328 6.21 -13.73 8.68
N ILE A 329 6.67 -14.93 9.04
CA ILE A 329 6.74 -16.05 8.12
C ILE A 329 5.36 -16.63 7.79
N THR A 330 4.31 -16.32 8.56
CA THR A 330 2.94 -16.74 8.23
C THR A 330 2.32 -15.97 7.05
N ASP A 331 2.93 -14.85 6.66
CA ASP A 331 2.56 -14.10 5.44
C ASP A 331 3.10 -14.73 4.14
N TYR A 332 3.95 -15.74 4.27
CA TYR A 332 4.64 -16.39 3.15
C TYR A 332 4.08 -17.79 2.88
N THR A 333 4.52 -18.38 1.78
CA THR A 333 4.09 -19.71 1.39
C THR A 333 4.44 -20.76 2.45
N GLY A 334 3.43 -21.52 2.85
CA GLY A 334 3.54 -22.58 3.84
C GLY A 334 2.22 -23.31 4.00
N VAL A 335 2.24 -24.35 4.85
CA VAL A 335 1.06 -25.17 5.13
C VAL A 335 0.66 -24.97 6.58
N LEU A 336 -0.52 -24.36 6.78
CA LEU A 336 -1.17 -24.30 8.09
C LEU A 336 -2.05 -25.55 8.29
N THR A 337 -1.93 -26.16 9.47
CA THR A 337 -2.78 -27.26 9.94
C THR A 337 -3.18 -27.01 11.39
N ALA A 338 -4.26 -27.66 11.83
CA ALA A 338 -4.72 -27.61 13.21
C ALA A 338 -5.13 -29.00 13.67
N GLN A 339 -5.18 -29.23 14.98
CA GLN A 339 -5.70 -30.48 15.52
C GLN A 339 -7.16 -30.71 15.14
N TYR A 340 -7.94 -29.61 15.07
CA TYR A 340 -9.36 -29.62 14.73
C TYR A 340 -9.59 -28.74 13.50
N GLN A 341 -9.41 -29.31 12.31
CA GLN A 341 -9.62 -28.58 11.05
C GLN A 341 -11.09 -28.46 10.65
N THR A 342 -11.98 -29.18 11.33
CA THR A 342 -13.43 -29.20 11.07
C THR A 342 -14.20 -29.00 12.38
N GLY A 343 -15.48 -28.66 12.27
CA GLY A 343 -16.37 -28.43 13.42
C GLY A 343 -16.41 -26.99 13.92
N SER A 344 -15.63 -26.09 13.33
CA SER A 344 -15.78 -24.64 13.50
C SER A 344 -17.08 -24.13 12.86
N PRO A 345 -17.72 -23.09 13.42
CA PRO A 345 -18.74 -22.32 12.69
C PRO A 345 -18.21 -21.80 11.36
N SER A 346 -19.11 -21.61 10.39
CA SER A 346 -18.73 -21.06 9.09
C SER A 346 -18.14 -19.66 9.24
N GLY A 347 -16.96 -19.44 8.65
CA GLY A 347 -16.20 -18.20 8.77
C GLY A 347 -15.29 -18.13 10.00
N GLU A 348 -15.26 -19.17 10.84
CA GLU A 348 -14.43 -19.24 12.05
C GLU A 348 -13.41 -20.41 12.01
N GLU A 349 -13.00 -20.82 10.81
CA GLU A 349 -12.10 -21.95 10.59
C GLU A 349 -10.65 -21.65 11.01
N TYR A 350 -9.82 -22.69 11.17
CA TYR A 350 -8.44 -22.55 11.62
C TYR A 350 -7.56 -21.67 10.72
N THR A 351 -7.93 -21.48 9.45
CA THR A 351 -7.22 -20.62 8.49
C THR A 351 -7.28 -19.15 8.84
N LYS A 352 -8.20 -18.73 9.71
CA LYS A 352 -8.35 -17.34 10.14
C LYS A 352 -7.20 -16.83 11.00
N ILE A 353 -6.39 -17.72 11.58
CA ILE A 353 -5.34 -17.31 12.52
C ILE A 353 -4.07 -16.75 11.88
N ILE A 354 -4.00 -16.69 10.55
CA ILE A 354 -2.86 -16.13 9.80
C ILE A 354 -3.34 -15.23 8.66
N ASP A 355 -4.58 -14.77 8.68
CA ASP A 355 -5.18 -14.03 7.57
C ASP A 355 -4.96 -12.50 7.66
N ASN A 356 -4.20 -12.04 8.67
CA ASN A 356 -3.91 -10.65 8.97
C ASN A 356 -5.16 -9.79 9.23
N ASN A 357 -6.24 -10.42 9.66
CA ASN A 357 -7.48 -9.77 10.00
C ASN A 357 -7.95 -10.14 11.41
N ALA A 358 -7.56 -9.32 12.38
CA ALA A 358 -7.96 -9.48 13.77
C ALA A 358 -9.50 -9.52 14.00
N SER A 359 -10.33 -9.13 13.03
CA SER A 359 -11.79 -9.24 13.11
C SER A 359 -12.35 -10.64 12.80
N THR A 360 -11.57 -11.53 12.20
CA THR A 360 -11.89 -12.96 12.05
C THR A 360 -11.30 -13.75 13.22
N LYS A 361 -11.66 -15.03 13.36
CA LYS A 361 -11.13 -15.89 14.42
C LYS A 361 -11.17 -17.35 14.02
N TYR A 362 -10.31 -18.15 14.65
CA TYR A 362 -10.54 -19.58 14.74
C TYR A 362 -11.29 -19.89 16.03
N LEU A 363 -12.32 -20.72 15.95
CA LEU A 363 -13.03 -21.28 17.10
C LEU A 363 -13.10 -22.80 16.99
N THR A 364 -12.85 -23.48 18.11
CA THR A 364 -13.03 -24.94 18.23
C THR A 364 -13.76 -25.30 19.51
N GLN A 365 -14.58 -26.36 19.47
CA GLN A 365 -15.39 -26.85 20.58
C GLN A 365 -14.58 -27.58 21.66
N HIS A 366 -13.27 -27.34 21.72
CA HIS A 366 -12.31 -27.95 22.62
C HIS A 366 -11.56 -26.87 23.42
N ALA A 367 -11.29 -27.13 24.70
CA ALA A 367 -10.61 -26.18 25.61
C ALA A 367 -9.09 -26.10 25.41
N SER A 368 -8.56 -26.95 24.53
CA SER A 368 -7.14 -27.14 24.24
C SER A 368 -6.99 -27.64 22.81
N GLY A 369 -5.84 -27.40 22.20
CA GLY A 369 -5.51 -27.95 20.90
C GLY A 369 -4.22 -27.35 20.36
N TRP A 370 -3.72 -27.90 19.26
CA TRP A 370 -2.56 -27.34 18.57
C TRP A 370 -2.92 -26.76 17.20
N VAL A 371 -2.17 -25.74 16.80
CA VAL A 371 -2.06 -25.24 15.43
C VAL A 371 -0.60 -25.29 15.01
N GLN A 372 -0.36 -25.56 13.74
CA GLN A 372 0.97 -25.83 13.21
C GLN A 372 1.15 -25.19 11.85
N PHE A 373 2.25 -24.45 11.69
CA PHE A 373 2.66 -23.86 10.43
C PHE A 373 3.96 -24.52 9.95
N LYS A 374 3.96 -24.94 8.69
CA LYS A 374 5.15 -25.45 7.98
C LYS A 374 5.51 -24.42 6.89
N PRO A 375 6.43 -23.48 7.14
CA PRO A 375 6.91 -22.60 6.08
C PRO A 375 7.60 -23.43 4.98
N ASN A 376 7.55 -22.97 3.74
CA ASN A 376 8.25 -23.62 2.63
C ASN A 376 9.79 -23.55 2.77
N THR A 377 10.28 -22.53 3.48
CA THR A 377 11.70 -22.41 3.86
C THR A 377 11.82 -22.37 5.37
N ALA A 378 12.66 -23.24 5.94
CA ALA A 378 12.90 -23.26 7.39
C ALA A 378 13.40 -21.89 7.88
N ALA A 379 12.88 -21.44 9.01
CA ALA A 379 13.18 -20.12 9.58
C ALA A 379 13.58 -20.26 11.05
N THR A 380 14.33 -19.28 11.57
CA THR A 380 14.64 -19.13 13.00
C THR A 380 13.68 -18.09 13.58
N VAL A 381 12.58 -18.52 14.20
CA VAL A 381 11.60 -17.61 14.83
C VAL A 381 12.17 -17.07 16.15
N VAL A 382 12.16 -15.76 16.32
CA VAL A 382 12.66 -15.04 17.51
C VAL A 382 11.57 -14.28 18.26
N SER A 383 10.38 -14.16 17.68
CA SER A 383 9.19 -13.73 18.42
C SER A 383 7.92 -14.21 17.74
N TYR A 384 6.81 -14.22 18.46
CA TYR A 384 5.49 -14.52 17.92
C TYR A 384 4.44 -13.65 18.58
N THR A 385 3.28 -13.53 17.96
CA THR A 385 2.13 -12.85 18.55
C THR A 385 0.96 -13.80 18.74
N ILE A 386 0.05 -13.46 19.66
CA ILE A 386 -1.30 -14.01 19.71
C ILE A 386 -2.27 -12.85 19.87
N THR A 387 -3.35 -12.85 19.11
CA THR A 387 -4.41 -11.83 19.21
C THR A 387 -5.72 -12.44 19.74
N SER A 388 -6.33 -11.83 20.76
CA SER A 388 -7.63 -12.28 21.29
C SER A 388 -8.76 -12.02 20.29
N ALA A 389 -9.76 -12.92 20.22
CA ALA A 389 -10.90 -12.77 19.32
C ALA A 389 -11.95 -11.75 19.82
N ASN A 390 -13.04 -11.61 19.05
CA ASN A 390 -14.10 -10.59 19.23
C ASN A 390 -15.13 -10.86 20.33
N ASP A 391 -15.33 -12.12 20.73
CA ASP A 391 -16.52 -12.58 21.49
C ASP A 391 -16.21 -12.82 22.99
N VAL A 392 -16.04 -14.08 23.42
CA VAL A 392 -16.00 -14.44 24.85
C VAL A 392 -14.58 -14.51 25.43
N PRO A 393 -14.20 -13.67 26.42
CA PRO A 393 -12.88 -13.72 27.07
C PRO A 393 -12.52 -15.07 27.70
N ALA A 394 -13.51 -15.82 28.21
CA ALA A 394 -13.32 -17.13 28.81
C ALA A 394 -12.62 -18.14 27.87
N ARG A 395 -12.77 -17.96 26.55
CA ARG A 395 -12.30 -18.87 25.51
C ARG A 395 -10.89 -18.55 24.99
N ASP A 396 -10.29 -17.46 25.46
CA ASP A 396 -8.96 -17.06 25.01
C ASP A 396 -7.88 -18.03 25.52
N PRO A 397 -6.77 -18.21 24.78
CA PRO A 397 -5.63 -18.98 25.26
C PRO A 397 -5.13 -18.46 26.62
N LYS A 398 -4.91 -19.38 27.56
CA LYS A 398 -4.36 -19.08 28.90
C LYS A 398 -2.97 -19.67 29.06
N ASN A 399 -2.80 -20.92 28.62
CA ASN A 399 -1.55 -21.67 28.72
C ASN A 399 -1.21 -22.28 27.36
N TRP A 400 0.05 -22.17 26.94
CA TRP A 400 0.53 -22.81 25.72
C TRP A 400 2.05 -22.97 25.72
N THR A 401 2.53 -23.78 24.78
CA THR A 401 3.93 -23.87 24.40
C THR A 401 4.10 -23.57 22.92
N LEU A 402 5.07 -22.75 22.57
CA LEU A 402 5.57 -22.67 21.20
C LEU A 402 6.65 -23.73 21.02
N GLN A 403 6.56 -24.50 19.94
CA GLN A 403 7.47 -25.60 19.66
C GLN A 403 8.01 -25.52 18.22
N GLY A 404 9.27 -25.93 18.04
CA GLY A 404 9.92 -26.08 16.74
C GLY A 404 10.20 -27.56 16.43
N SER A 405 10.12 -27.95 15.15
CA SER A 405 10.49 -29.29 14.69
C SER A 405 11.13 -29.26 13.30
N ASN A 406 11.99 -30.23 13.02
CA ASN A 406 12.57 -30.45 11.69
C ASN A 406 12.05 -31.72 11.00
N ASN A 407 11.25 -32.54 11.68
CA ASN A 407 10.70 -33.79 11.16
C ASN A 407 9.18 -33.90 11.32
N GLY A 408 8.53 -32.95 12.02
CA GLY A 408 7.10 -32.94 12.27
C GLY A 408 6.62 -33.90 13.38
N SER A 409 7.51 -34.73 13.94
CA SER A 409 7.18 -35.75 14.94
C SER A 409 7.86 -35.50 16.29
N THR A 410 9.10 -35.02 16.29
CA THR A 410 9.87 -34.64 17.48
C THR A 410 9.86 -33.13 17.63
N TRP A 411 9.49 -32.64 18.81
CA TRP A 411 9.27 -31.20 19.04
C TRP A 411 10.18 -30.68 20.14
N THR A 412 10.88 -29.58 19.87
CA THR A 412 11.63 -28.81 20.84
C THR A 412 10.76 -27.66 21.34
N THR A 413 10.56 -27.55 22.66
CA THR A 413 9.86 -26.39 23.24
C THR A 413 10.76 -25.16 23.16
N LEU A 414 10.28 -24.11 22.48
CA LEU A 414 10.98 -22.84 22.30
C LEU A 414 10.51 -21.79 23.32
N ASP A 415 9.23 -21.82 23.67
CA ASP A 415 8.65 -20.93 24.67
C ASP A 415 7.52 -21.63 25.43
N MET A 416 7.30 -21.22 26.67
CA MET A 416 6.21 -21.71 27.52
C MET A 416 5.57 -20.54 28.25
N ARG A 417 4.26 -20.37 28.05
CA ARG A 417 3.48 -19.32 28.71
C ARG A 417 2.37 -19.93 29.54
N THR A 418 2.20 -19.40 30.73
CA THR A 418 1.13 -19.78 31.66
C THR A 418 0.40 -18.54 32.17
N ASN A 419 -0.87 -18.72 32.55
CA ASN A 419 -1.73 -17.70 33.14
C ASN A 419 -1.74 -16.36 32.37
N GLN A 420 -1.64 -16.43 31.04
CA GLN A 420 -1.79 -15.25 30.20
C GLN A 420 -3.25 -14.81 30.20
N SER A 421 -3.51 -13.53 29.98
CA SER A 421 -4.85 -12.93 29.89
C SER A 421 -4.88 -11.80 28.86
N PHE A 422 -6.04 -11.44 28.32
CA PHE A 422 -6.19 -10.36 27.35
C PHE A 422 -7.15 -9.29 27.89
N ALA A 423 -6.64 -8.09 28.16
CA ALA A 423 -7.37 -7.03 28.87
C ALA A 423 -8.52 -6.42 28.05
N SER A 424 -8.47 -6.54 26.73
CA SER A 424 -9.51 -6.11 25.79
C SER A 424 -9.65 -7.14 24.66
N ARG A 425 -10.69 -7.03 23.84
CA ARG A 425 -10.82 -7.81 22.60
C ARG A 425 -9.85 -7.26 21.54
N PHE A 426 -9.52 -8.09 20.55
CA PHE A 426 -8.54 -7.76 19.49
C PHE A 426 -7.16 -7.35 20.01
N LEU A 427 -6.84 -7.67 21.26
CA LEU A 427 -5.56 -7.33 21.85
C LEU A 427 -4.48 -8.28 21.33
N LYS A 428 -3.55 -7.73 20.55
CA LYS A 428 -2.32 -8.42 20.13
C LYS A 428 -1.31 -8.39 21.26
N LYS A 429 -0.78 -9.56 21.62
CA LYS A 429 0.35 -9.70 22.56
C LYS A 429 1.55 -10.32 21.86
N THR A 430 2.72 -9.73 22.04
CA THR A 430 4.00 -10.19 21.48
C THR A 430 4.84 -10.89 22.52
N TYR A 431 5.49 -11.97 22.13
CA TYR A 431 6.35 -12.80 22.98
C TYR A 431 7.69 -13.03 22.29
N THR A 432 8.77 -12.58 22.90
CA THR A 432 10.14 -12.84 22.43
C THR A 432 10.59 -14.25 22.82
N VAL A 433 11.34 -14.90 21.93
CA VAL A 433 11.84 -16.27 22.05
C VAL A 433 13.36 -16.26 21.83
N SER A 434 14.10 -16.83 22.77
CA SER A 434 15.55 -17.02 22.63
C SER A 434 15.84 -18.28 21.79
N ASN A 435 15.74 -18.15 20.48
CA ASN A 435 15.98 -19.24 19.54
C ASN A 435 17.08 -18.87 18.52
N THR A 436 18.04 -19.76 18.35
CA THR A 436 19.12 -19.65 17.36
C THR A 436 19.05 -20.76 16.31
N THR A 437 18.09 -21.67 16.41
CA THR A 437 17.93 -22.83 15.53
C THR A 437 16.81 -22.61 14.53
N SER A 438 17.09 -22.91 13.26
CA SER A 438 16.08 -22.89 12.21
C SER A 438 15.24 -24.17 12.26
N TYR A 439 13.92 -24.02 12.14
CA TYR A 439 12.96 -25.12 12.16
C TYR A 439 12.08 -25.12 10.90
N ALA A 440 11.81 -26.32 10.38
CA ALA A 440 10.90 -26.55 9.26
C ALA A 440 9.41 -26.55 9.66
N TYR A 441 9.12 -26.68 10.96
CA TYR A 441 7.78 -26.65 11.51
C TYR A 441 7.74 -25.84 12.79
N TYR A 442 6.67 -25.06 12.95
CA TYR A 442 6.32 -24.39 14.20
C TYR A 442 4.94 -24.84 14.65
N ARG A 443 4.79 -25.07 15.96
CA ARG A 443 3.51 -25.48 16.56
C ARG A 443 3.23 -24.64 17.80
N LEU A 444 2.03 -24.06 17.84
CA LEU A 444 1.46 -23.49 19.05
C LEU A 444 0.54 -24.53 19.66
N ASN A 445 0.95 -25.10 20.79
CA ASN A 445 0.18 -26.11 21.53
C ASN A 445 -0.49 -25.45 22.73
N ILE A 446 -1.78 -25.19 22.63
CA ILE A 446 -2.59 -24.53 23.66
C ILE A 446 -3.14 -25.60 24.59
N SER A 447 -2.73 -25.56 25.86
CA SER A 447 -3.10 -26.57 26.86
C SER A 447 -4.27 -26.16 27.74
N ALA A 448 -4.61 -24.86 27.80
CA ALA A 448 -5.79 -24.38 28.50
C ALA A 448 -6.24 -23.02 27.97
N VAL A 449 -7.56 -22.79 28.06
CA VAL A 449 -8.22 -21.48 27.94
C VAL A 449 -8.44 -20.86 29.32
N GLN A 450 -8.97 -19.62 29.38
CA GLN A 450 -9.25 -18.97 30.67
C GLN A 450 -10.19 -19.79 31.54
N SER A 451 -11.31 -20.25 30.96
CA SER A 451 -12.29 -21.15 31.58
C SER A 451 -13.26 -21.73 30.55
N GLY A 452 -13.96 -22.81 30.89
CA GLY A 452 -14.92 -23.46 29.98
C GLY A 452 -14.27 -24.45 29.01
N SER A 453 -14.98 -24.79 27.93
CA SER A 453 -14.64 -25.92 27.05
C SER A 453 -14.36 -25.55 25.59
N ILE A 454 -14.26 -24.26 25.26
CA ILE A 454 -14.14 -23.77 23.87
C ILE A 454 -12.91 -22.87 23.79
N LEU A 455 -12.12 -23.03 22.73
CA LEU A 455 -10.97 -22.20 22.40
C LEU A 455 -11.31 -21.27 21.24
N GLN A 456 -10.88 -20.01 21.34
CA GLN A 456 -10.90 -19.05 20.23
C GLN A 456 -9.69 -18.11 20.26
N PHE A 457 -9.22 -17.66 19.09
CA PHE A 457 -8.27 -16.55 18.96
C PHE A 457 -8.26 -16.03 17.51
N ALA A 458 -7.81 -14.80 17.32
CA ALA A 458 -7.87 -14.09 16.05
C ALA A 458 -6.63 -14.32 15.18
N GLU A 459 -5.42 -14.16 15.74
CA GLU A 459 -4.17 -14.24 14.97
C GLU A 459 -3.07 -14.98 15.74
N TRP A 460 -2.16 -15.60 14.99
CA TRP A 460 -0.89 -16.16 15.42
C TRP A 460 0.18 -15.91 14.35
N GLU A 461 1.03 -14.91 14.60
CA GLU A 461 2.09 -14.46 13.68
C GLU A 461 3.46 -14.94 14.19
N LEU A 462 4.38 -15.28 13.29
CA LEU A 462 5.70 -15.87 13.59
C LEU A 462 6.84 -15.04 12.98
N PHE A 463 7.57 -14.29 13.80
CA PHE A 463 8.62 -13.37 13.31
C PHE A 463 10.01 -13.99 13.40
N ARG A 464 10.74 -13.96 12.29
CA ARG A 464 12.10 -14.54 12.20
C ARG A 464 13.23 -13.56 12.52
N ASN A 465 14.39 -14.13 12.86
CA ASN A 465 15.64 -13.39 13.11
C ASN A 465 16.19 -12.68 11.89
#